data_AF-A0AAU0NJT2-F1
#
_entry.id   AF-A0AAU0NJT2-F1
#
_cell.length_a   1.000
_cell.length_b   1.000
_cell.length_c   1.000
_cell.angle_alpha   90.00
_cell.angle_beta   90.00
_cell.angle_gamma   90.00
#
_symmetry.space_group_name_H-M   'P 1'
#
loop_
_entity.id
_entity.type
_entity.pdbx_description
1 polymer ?
#
loop_
_entity_poly.entity_id
_entity_poly.type
_entity_poly.pdbx_seq_one_letter_code
_entity_poly.pdbx_strand_id
1 'polypeptide(L)'
;MYLLRSFSLSKWSPNLVKSLNDFETDPITGCTRTQSNELSVWKIDSFCWDSDLINKIITAFAINKDAPATLDFIFLDGGFLTSKGIEIENKEAETPYEQMNSYHHDLTKLTYEKLGIVADHIVTQLNDRETHKRIEKAILIKLVVDIYLKEGQEAFDLDSLSEKWVKAIKSEITKRGLKQIP
;
A
#
# COMPACT_ATOMS: atom_id res chain seq x y z
N MET A 1 -9.40 -9.04 11.50
CA MET A 1 -8.30 -8.09 11.23
C MET A 1 -8.39 -7.67 9.79
N TYR A 2 -7.87 -6.49 9.45
CA TYR A 2 -7.93 -5.95 8.10
C TYR A 2 -6.52 -5.63 7.60
N LEU A 3 -6.34 -5.71 6.28
CA LEU A 3 -5.04 -5.50 5.64
C LEU A 3 -5.19 -4.52 4.47
N LEU A 4 -4.12 -3.78 4.18
CA LEU A 4 -3.96 -2.91 3.02
C LEU A 4 -2.79 -3.41 2.16
N ARG A 5 -2.99 -3.48 0.85
CA ARG A 5 -1.95 -3.86 -0.09
C ARG A 5 -1.93 -2.91 -1.29
N SER A 6 -0.72 -2.54 -1.73
CA SER A 6 -0.56 -1.91 -3.05
C SER A 6 -0.71 -2.94 -4.16
N PHE A 7 -1.40 -2.59 -5.24
CA PHE A 7 -1.58 -3.46 -6.39
C PHE A 7 -1.60 -2.64 -7.69
N SER A 8 -1.98 -3.25 -8.81
CA SER A 8 -2.21 -2.55 -10.07
C SER A 8 -3.62 -2.84 -10.56
N LEU A 9 -4.53 -1.86 -10.45
CA LEU A 9 -5.92 -2.05 -10.83
C LEU A 9 -6.04 -2.55 -12.27
N SER A 10 -5.31 -1.93 -13.21
CA SER A 10 -5.36 -2.29 -14.62
C SER A 10 -4.92 -3.72 -14.93
N LYS A 11 -4.01 -4.31 -14.13
CA LYS A 11 -3.58 -5.69 -14.31
C LYS A 11 -4.60 -6.69 -13.77
N TRP A 12 -5.31 -6.33 -12.71
CA TRP A 12 -6.27 -7.22 -12.05
C TRP A 12 -7.69 -7.12 -12.62
N SER A 13 -8.11 -5.97 -13.14
CA SER A 13 -9.45 -5.77 -13.70
C SER A 13 -9.88 -6.81 -14.76
N PRO A 14 -9.00 -7.32 -15.65
CA PRO A 14 -9.38 -8.37 -16.60
C PRO A 14 -9.86 -9.68 -15.94
N ASN A 15 -9.52 -9.92 -14.67
CA ASN A 15 -9.88 -11.14 -13.95
C ASN A 15 -11.27 -11.07 -13.30
N LEU A 16 -11.94 -9.91 -13.26
CA LEU A 16 -13.27 -9.73 -12.66
C LEU A 16 -14.37 -10.63 -13.27
N VAL A 17 -14.17 -11.05 -14.52
CA VAL A 17 -15.13 -11.87 -15.29
C VAL A 17 -14.66 -13.32 -15.46
N LYS A 18 -13.61 -13.73 -14.75
CA LYS A 18 -12.94 -15.01 -14.93
C LYS A 18 -13.03 -15.89 -13.69
N SER A 19 -12.82 -17.19 -13.87
CA SER A 19 -12.57 -18.10 -12.76
C SER A 19 -11.10 -18.10 -12.38
N LEU A 20 -10.76 -18.51 -11.15
CA LEU A 20 -9.38 -18.52 -10.64
C LEU A 20 -8.38 -19.22 -11.58
N ASN A 21 -8.79 -20.33 -12.20
CA ASN A 21 -7.93 -21.11 -13.10
C ASN A 21 -7.65 -20.38 -14.44
N ASP A 22 -8.45 -19.37 -14.77
CA ASP A 22 -8.35 -18.58 -16.00
C ASP A 22 -7.77 -17.17 -15.76
N PHE A 23 -7.35 -16.86 -14.53
CA PHE A 23 -6.76 -15.57 -14.21
C PHE A 23 -5.52 -15.28 -15.06
N GLU A 24 -5.41 -14.04 -15.53
CA GLU A 24 -4.20 -13.55 -16.17
C GLU A 24 -3.00 -13.73 -15.23
N THR A 25 -1.86 -14.14 -15.78
CA THR A 25 -0.66 -14.44 -15.00
C THR A 25 0.16 -13.19 -14.67
N ASP A 26 0.01 -12.11 -15.44
CA ASP A 26 0.67 -10.81 -15.22
C ASP A 26 0.37 -10.17 -13.85
N PRO A 27 -0.88 -10.07 -13.37
CA PRO A 27 -1.15 -9.63 -12.02
C PRO A 27 -0.57 -10.59 -10.97
N ILE A 28 -0.53 -11.89 -11.23
CA ILE A 28 0.00 -12.88 -10.28
C ILE A 28 1.52 -12.75 -10.13
N THR A 29 2.23 -12.70 -11.25
CA THR A 29 3.70 -12.61 -11.31
C THR A 29 4.24 -11.21 -11.09
N GLY A 30 3.41 -10.18 -11.24
CA GLY A 30 3.78 -8.78 -11.02
C GLY A 30 3.32 -8.21 -9.68
N CYS A 31 2.04 -8.36 -9.36
CA CYS A 31 1.43 -7.77 -8.16
C CYS A 31 1.34 -8.71 -6.98
N THR A 32 1.45 -10.03 -7.15
CA THR A 32 1.56 -10.99 -6.04
C THR A 32 2.87 -11.75 -6.07
N ARG A 33 3.90 -11.17 -6.72
CA ARG A 33 5.25 -11.73 -6.70
C ARG A 33 5.73 -11.83 -5.25
N THR A 34 6.04 -13.05 -4.84
CA THR A 34 6.54 -13.33 -3.50
C THR A 34 8.06 -13.20 -3.46
N GLN A 35 8.58 -12.96 -2.27
CA GLN A 35 9.99 -13.14 -1.94
C GLN A 35 10.03 -14.09 -0.75
N SER A 36 10.81 -15.16 -0.80
CA SER A 36 10.85 -16.17 0.26
C SER A 36 9.47 -16.75 0.65
N ASN A 37 8.55 -16.88 -0.31
CA ASN A 37 7.15 -17.30 -0.10
C ASN A 37 6.34 -16.36 0.81
N GLU A 38 6.71 -15.08 0.82
CA GLU A 38 6.06 -14.03 1.60
C GLU A 38 5.47 -12.96 0.69
N LEU A 39 4.40 -12.31 1.16
CA LEU A 39 3.73 -11.24 0.45
C LEU A 39 3.37 -10.06 1.37
N SER A 40 3.99 -8.91 1.11
CA SER A 40 3.84 -7.67 1.88
C SER A 40 2.41 -7.16 2.02
N VAL A 41 1.99 -6.90 3.24
CA VAL A 41 0.71 -6.28 3.56
C VAL A 41 0.90 -5.32 4.72
N TRP A 42 -0.06 -4.41 4.91
CA TRP A 42 -0.05 -3.51 6.04
C TRP A 42 -1.29 -3.77 6.88
N LYS A 43 -1.12 -3.97 8.18
CA LYS A 43 -2.23 -4.14 9.09
C LYS A 43 -2.93 -2.81 9.31
N ILE A 44 -4.26 -2.83 9.20
CA ILE A 44 -5.14 -1.68 9.41
C ILE A 44 -6.28 -2.04 10.38
N ASP A 45 -6.97 -1.02 10.88
CA ASP A 45 -8.04 -1.16 11.87
C ASP A 45 -9.44 -1.32 11.26
N SER A 46 -9.63 -0.86 10.02
CA SER A 46 -10.92 -0.76 9.35
C SER A 46 -10.78 -0.56 7.84
N PHE A 47 -11.85 -0.84 7.08
CA PHE A 47 -11.94 -0.48 5.65
C PHE A 47 -12.43 0.98 5.48
N CYS A 48 -11.72 1.93 6.06
CA CYS A 48 -12.09 3.35 6.01
C CYS A 48 -10.98 4.20 5.39
N TRP A 49 -11.14 4.59 4.12
CA TRP A 49 -10.12 5.35 3.39
C TRP A 49 -9.79 6.74 3.98
N ASP A 50 -10.60 7.26 4.88
CA ASP A 50 -10.38 8.55 5.55
C ASP A 50 -9.66 8.39 6.90
N SER A 51 -9.31 7.16 7.29
CA SER A 51 -8.56 6.88 8.52
C SER A 51 -7.16 7.50 8.50
N ASP A 52 -6.76 8.13 9.61
CA ASP A 52 -5.42 8.66 9.83
C ASP A 52 -4.36 7.57 9.67
N LEU A 53 -4.62 6.36 10.17
CA LEU A 53 -3.70 5.23 10.05
C LEU A 53 -3.48 4.83 8.59
N ILE A 54 -4.54 4.76 7.79
CA ILE A 54 -4.44 4.41 6.37
C ILE A 54 -3.63 5.46 5.62
N ASN A 55 -3.89 6.75 5.90
CA ASN A 55 -3.14 7.86 5.31
C ASN A 55 -1.64 7.78 5.66
N LYS A 56 -1.29 7.44 6.89
CA LYS A 56 0.11 7.27 7.32
C LYS A 56 0.79 6.07 6.65
N ILE A 57 0.11 4.94 6.57
CA ILE A 57 0.62 3.74 5.88
C ILE A 57 0.84 4.03 4.38
N ILE A 58 -0.09 4.70 3.72
CA ILE A 58 0.06 5.11 2.31
C ILE A 58 1.29 6.01 2.16
N THR A 59 1.47 6.98 3.06
CA THR A 59 2.65 7.85 3.08
C THR A 59 3.93 7.04 3.26
N ALA A 60 4.01 6.15 4.27
CA ALA A 60 5.17 5.30 4.54
C ALA A 60 5.53 4.44 3.32
N PHE A 61 4.54 3.82 2.68
CA PHE A 61 4.73 3.05 1.46
C PHE A 61 5.21 3.92 0.28
N ALA A 62 4.65 5.12 0.14
CA ALA A 62 4.93 6.00 -0.99
C ALA A 62 6.35 6.60 -0.93
N ILE A 63 6.77 7.09 0.23
CA ILE A 63 8.08 7.72 0.41
C ILE A 63 9.24 6.71 0.33
N ASN A 64 8.95 5.41 0.53
CA ASN A 64 9.92 4.33 0.30
C ASN A 64 10.17 4.04 -1.19
N LYS A 65 9.45 4.70 -2.11
CA LYS A 65 9.68 4.60 -3.55
C LYS A 65 10.61 5.70 -4.05
N ASP A 66 11.33 5.42 -5.13
CA ASP A 66 12.23 6.38 -5.77
C ASP A 66 11.55 7.68 -6.23
N ALA A 67 10.26 7.67 -6.55
CA ALA A 67 9.56 8.87 -6.97
C ALA A 67 8.05 8.84 -6.66
N PRO A 68 7.40 10.02 -6.53
CA PRO A 68 5.95 10.08 -6.47
C PRO A 68 5.31 9.58 -7.77
N ALA A 69 4.36 8.67 -7.64
CA ALA A 69 3.61 8.05 -8.73
C ALA A 69 2.14 7.86 -8.35
N THR A 70 1.27 7.62 -9.33
CA THR A 70 -0.09 7.14 -9.05
C THR A 70 -0.02 5.72 -8.51
N LEU A 71 -0.76 5.45 -7.44
CA LEU A 71 -0.74 4.17 -6.73
C LEU A 71 -2.16 3.63 -6.60
N ASP A 72 -2.30 2.31 -6.76
CA ASP A 72 -3.54 1.61 -6.48
C ASP A 72 -3.39 0.80 -5.20
N PHE A 73 -4.40 0.88 -4.33
CA PHE A 73 -4.45 0.13 -3.09
C PHE A 73 -5.76 -0.65 -2.97
N ILE A 74 -5.71 -1.77 -2.27
CA ILE A 74 -6.85 -2.63 -2.00
C ILE A 74 -6.84 -3.10 -0.54
N PHE A 75 -8.03 -3.17 0.04
CA PHE A 75 -8.28 -3.76 1.33
C PHE A 75 -8.48 -5.27 1.21
N LEU A 76 -7.87 -6.04 2.12
CA LEU A 76 -8.05 -7.48 2.23
C LEU A 76 -8.58 -7.83 3.62
N ASP A 77 -9.58 -8.71 3.66
CA ASP A 77 -10.04 -9.32 4.91
C ASP A 77 -9.01 -10.35 5.39
N GLY A 78 -8.26 -10.01 6.44
CA GLY A 78 -7.27 -10.92 7.03
C GLY A 78 -7.91 -12.05 7.84
N GLY A 79 -9.15 -11.88 8.33
CA GLY A 79 -9.92 -12.96 8.96
C GLY A 79 -10.28 -14.05 7.95
N PHE A 80 -10.76 -13.65 6.76
CA PHE A 80 -10.98 -14.56 5.65
C PHE A 80 -9.70 -15.33 5.29
N LEU A 81 -8.58 -14.63 5.07
CA LEU A 81 -7.30 -15.26 4.70
C LEU A 81 -6.82 -16.25 5.77
N THR A 82 -6.90 -15.86 7.05
CA THR A 82 -6.55 -16.75 8.18
C THR A 82 -7.44 -18.00 8.21
N SER A 83 -8.75 -17.84 7.98
CA SER A 83 -9.69 -18.97 7.92
C SER A 83 -9.40 -19.95 6.78
N LYS A 84 -8.65 -19.50 5.76
CA LYS A 84 -8.16 -20.31 4.63
C LYS A 84 -6.73 -20.84 4.85
N GLY A 85 -6.18 -20.72 6.06
CA GLY A 85 -4.86 -21.25 6.40
C GLY A 85 -3.68 -20.41 5.91
N ILE A 86 -3.91 -19.13 5.60
CA ILE A 86 -2.85 -18.17 5.30
C ILE A 86 -2.36 -17.56 6.61
N GLU A 87 -1.06 -17.66 6.85
CA GLU A 87 -0.42 -17.10 8.03
C GLU A 87 -0.10 -15.62 7.78
N ILE A 88 -0.30 -14.79 8.81
CA ILE A 88 -0.05 -13.34 8.75
C ILE A 88 0.87 -13.02 9.92
N GLU A 89 2.12 -12.67 9.61
CA GLU A 89 3.14 -12.41 10.60
C GLU A 89 3.60 -10.97 10.54
N ASN A 90 3.88 -10.39 11.70
CA ASN A 90 4.48 -9.07 11.77
C ASN A 90 5.94 -9.17 11.30
N LYS A 91 6.34 -8.23 10.45
CA LYS A 91 7.71 -8.09 10.00
C LYS A 91 7.91 -6.62 9.74
N GLU A 92 8.74 -5.96 10.54
CA GLU A 92 8.92 -4.53 10.40
C GLU A 92 9.36 -4.17 8.99
N ALA A 93 8.77 -3.12 8.43
CA ALA A 93 9.27 -2.53 7.20
C ALA A 93 10.53 -1.71 7.51
N GLU A 94 11.25 -1.34 6.46
CA GLU A 94 12.38 -0.41 6.53
C GLU A 94 12.02 0.85 5.75
N THR A 95 10.92 1.52 6.14
CA THR A 95 10.54 2.79 5.52
C THR A 95 11.12 3.97 6.28
N PRO A 96 11.34 5.13 5.62
CA PRO A 96 11.71 6.36 6.28
C PRO A 96 10.71 6.84 7.35
N TYR A 97 9.47 6.34 7.33
CA TYR A 97 8.46 6.66 8.34
C TYR A 97 8.46 5.59 9.43
N GLU A 98 9.45 5.66 10.33
CA GLU A 98 9.76 4.60 11.29
C GLU A 98 8.57 4.18 12.16
N GLN A 99 7.75 5.14 12.60
CA GLN A 99 6.57 4.87 13.43
C GLN A 99 5.60 3.89 12.75
N MET A 100 5.56 3.88 11.41
CA MET A 100 4.68 3.02 10.64
C MET A 100 5.26 1.63 10.41
N ASN A 101 6.57 1.41 10.56
CA ASN A 101 7.21 0.14 10.22
C ASN A 101 6.62 -1.07 10.98
N SER A 102 6.18 -0.87 12.22
CA SER A 102 5.51 -1.89 13.05
C SER A 102 4.15 -2.35 12.50
N TYR A 103 3.53 -1.60 11.59
CA TYR A 103 2.26 -1.99 10.95
C TYR A 103 2.47 -2.91 9.75
N HIS A 104 3.70 -3.06 9.26
CA HIS A 104 4.01 -3.97 8.17
C HIS A 104 3.92 -5.43 8.62
N HIS A 105 3.30 -6.25 7.78
CA HIS A 105 3.12 -7.67 7.99
C HIS A 105 3.35 -8.37 6.66
N ASP A 106 3.66 -9.66 6.70
CA ASP A 106 3.70 -10.50 5.51
C ASP A 106 2.63 -11.58 5.61
N LEU A 107 1.99 -11.90 4.47
CA LEU A 107 1.35 -13.20 4.30
C LEU A 107 2.47 -14.21 4.10
N THR A 108 2.65 -15.16 5.02
CA THR A 108 3.82 -16.05 5.04
C THR A 108 3.47 -17.47 4.61
N LYS A 109 4.52 -18.26 4.33
CA LYS A 109 4.43 -19.68 3.93
C LYS A 109 3.45 -19.90 2.78
N LEU A 110 3.47 -18.98 1.81
CA LEU A 110 2.63 -19.06 0.62
C LEU A 110 3.11 -20.20 -0.28
N THR A 111 2.19 -21.11 -0.57
CA THR A 111 2.33 -22.10 -1.65
C THR A 111 1.61 -21.58 -2.89
N TYR A 112 1.74 -22.30 -4.02
CA TYR A 112 0.96 -22.01 -5.22
C TYR A 112 -0.56 -21.94 -4.94
N GLU A 113 -1.09 -22.91 -4.19
CA GLU A 113 -2.49 -22.96 -3.81
C GLU A 113 -2.90 -21.75 -2.94
N LYS A 114 -2.11 -21.44 -1.91
CA LYS A 114 -2.37 -20.27 -1.05
C LYS A 114 -2.29 -18.96 -1.83
N LEU A 115 -1.38 -18.85 -2.79
CA LEU A 115 -1.30 -17.69 -3.67
C LEU A 115 -2.55 -17.57 -4.55
N GLY A 116 -3.10 -18.69 -5.02
CA GLY A 116 -4.40 -18.75 -5.70
C GLY A 116 -5.54 -18.21 -4.82
N ILE A 117 -5.58 -18.59 -3.54
CA ILE A 117 -6.56 -18.08 -2.57
C ILE A 117 -6.41 -16.56 -2.40
N VAL A 118 -5.18 -16.04 -2.28
CA VAL A 118 -4.93 -14.60 -2.19
C VAL A 118 -5.40 -13.89 -3.47
N ALA A 119 -5.11 -14.45 -4.64
CA ALA A 119 -5.51 -13.88 -5.93
C ALA A 119 -7.03 -13.83 -6.07
N ASP A 120 -7.72 -14.91 -5.72
CA ASP A 120 -9.19 -14.99 -5.71
C ASP A 120 -9.80 -13.96 -4.75
N HIS A 121 -9.19 -13.78 -3.58
CA HIS A 121 -9.60 -12.76 -2.61
C HIS A 121 -9.43 -11.34 -3.14
N ILE A 122 -8.30 -11.04 -3.81
CA ILE A 122 -8.09 -9.74 -4.46
C ILE A 122 -9.20 -9.46 -5.47
N VAL A 123 -9.51 -10.42 -6.35
CA VAL A 123 -10.59 -10.25 -7.36
C VAL A 123 -11.95 -10.12 -6.70
N THR A 124 -12.23 -10.90 -5.66
CA THR A 124 -13.46 -10.80 -4.86
C THR A 124 -13.63 -9.39 -4.30
N GLN A 125 -12.59 -8.86 -3.66
CA GLN A 125 -12.62 -7.50 -3.11
C GLN A 125 -12.83 -6.46 -4.21
N LEU A 126 -12.18 -6.59 -5.37
CA LEU A 126 -12.33 -5.65 -6.49
C LEU A 126 -13.75 -5.50 -7.04
N ASN A 127 -14.65 -6.47 -6.79
CA ASN A 127 -16.06 -6.32 -7.16
C ASN A 127 -16.78 -5.22 -6.38
N ASP A 128 -16.26 -4.85 -5.21
CA ASP A 128 -16.73 -3.73 -4.41
C ASP A 128 -15.82 -2.50 -4.63
N ARG A 129 -16.42 -1.37 -5.01
CA ARG A 129 -15.70 -0.12 -5.25
C ARG A 129 -15.14 0.49 -3.98
N GLU A 130 -15.69 0.17 -2.81
CA GLU A 130 -15.24 0.71 -1.54
C GLU A 130 -13.97 0.02 -1.03
N THR A 131 -13.62 -1.16 -1.54
CA THR A 131 -12.45 -1.92 -1.08
C THR A 131 -11.15 -1.50 -1.76
N HIS A 132 -11.19 -0.70 -2.82
CA HIS A 132 -10.00 -0.31 -3.57
C HIS A 132 -10.01 1.18 -3.93
N LYS A 133 -8.82 1.78 -3.95
CA LYS A 133 -8.66 3.20 -4.24
C LYS A 133 -7.44 3.44 -5.09
N ARG A 134 -7.64 4.18 -6.18
CA ARG A 134 -6.56 4.83 -6.94
C ARG A 134 -6.25 6.17 -6.31
N ILE A 135 -5.00 6.38 -5.97
CA ILE A 135 -4.48 7.64 -5.44
C ILE A 135 -3.60 8.25 -6.51
N GLU A 136 -4.12 9.29 -7.15
CA GLU A 136 -3.38 10.02 -8.18
C GLU A 136 -2.14 10.69 -7.60
N LYS A 137 -1.06 10.73 -8.38
CA LYS A 137 0.22 11.32 -7.98
C LYS A 137 0.08 12.68 -7.29
N ALA A 138 -0.76 13.57 -7.82
CA ALA A 138 -0.96 14.90 -7.25
C ALA A 138 -1.64 14.88 -5.88
N ILE A 139 -2.57 13.95 -5.67
CA ILE A 139 -3.23 13.73 -4.38
C ILE A 139 -2.26 13.08 -3.39
N LEU A 140 -1.46 12.11 -3.86
CA LEU A 140 -0.44 11.46 -3.04
C LEU A 140 0.58 12.47 -2.51
N ILE A 141 1.09 13.37 -3.37
CA ILE A 141 2.03 14.42 -2.93
C ILE A 141 1.40 15.31 -1.86
N LYS A 142 0.13 15.71 -2.04
CA LYS A 142 -0.58 16.50 -1.03
C LYS A 142 -0.70 15.77 0.30
N LEU A 143 -1.06 14.49 0.27
CA LEU A 143 -1.18 13.64 1.44
C LEU A 143 0.14 13.55 2.21
N VAL A 144 1.26 13.30 1.51
CA VAL A 144 2.59 13.24 2.12
C VAL A 144 2.97 14.59 2.76
N VAL A 145 2.67 15.71 2.08
CA VAL A 145 2.89 17.05 2.63
C VAL A 145 1.99 17.32 3.84
N ASP A 146 0.74 16.88 3.83
CA ASP A 146 -0.18 17.05 4.97
C ASP A 146 0.33 16.32 6.21
N ILE A 147 0.83 15.09 6.06
CA ILE A 147 1.47 14.33 7.14
C ILE A 147 2.74 15.04 7.61
N TYR A 148 3.63 15.46 6.69
CA TYR A 148 4.86 16.15 7.05
C TYR A 148 4.61 17.47 7.78
N LEU A 149 3.60 18.25 7.37
CA LEU A 149 3.25 19.50 8.05
C LEU A 149 2.63 19.27 9.43
N LYS A 150 1.92 18.15 9.61
CA LYS A 150 1.28 17.78 10.87
C LYS A 150 2.27 17.24 11.91
N GLU A 151 3.26 16.46 11.47
CA GLU A 151 4.14 15.68 12.36
C GLU A 151 5.61 16.07 12.27
N GLY A 152 6.00 16.86 11.27
CA GLY A 152 7.37 17.33 11.07
C GLY A 152 8.36 16.17 10.91
N GLN A 153 9.53 16.33 11.54
CA GLN A 153 10.62 15.34 11.51
C GLN A 153 10.26 14.03 12.22
N GLU A 154 9.21 14.00 13.07
CA GLU A 154 8.75 12.76 13.68
C GLU A 154 8.09 11.81 12.66
N ALA A 155 7.57 12.35 11.55
CA ALA A 155 7.10 11.53 10.45
C ALA A 155 8.27 10.94 9.66
N PHE A 156 9.10 11.79 9.07
CA PHE A 156 10.29 11.37 8.33
C PHE A 156 11.22 12.55 8.10
N ASP A 157 12.52 12.27 8.00
CA ASP A 157 13.51 13.24 7.59
C ASP A 157 13.51 13.41 6.06
N LEU A 158 13.45 14.64 5.57
CA LEU A 158 13.52 14.92 4.13
C LEU A 158 14.85 14.47 3.52
N ASP A 159 15.94 14.51 4.28
CA ASP A 159 17.27 14.11 3.79
C ASP A 159 17.40 12.59 3.62
N SER A 160 16.50 11.82 4.23
CA SER A 160 16.39 10.37 4.04
C SER A 160 15.63 9.96 2.77
N LEU A 161 14.97 10.92 2.09
CA LEU A 161 14.13 10.66 0.93
C LEU A 161 14.92 10.79 -0.38
N SER A 162 14.38 10.20 -1.45
CA SER A 162 14.91 10.42 -2.79
C SER A 162 14.81 11.89 -3.21
N GLU A 163 15.74 12.35 -4.07
CA GLU A 163 15.74 13.72 -4.60
C GLU A 163 14.40 14.09 -5.28
N LYS A 164 13.74 13.12 -5.91
CA LYS A 164 12.46 13.31 -6.60
C LYS A 164 11.34 13.58 -5.60
N TRP A 165 11.34 12.92 -4.44
CA TRP A 165 10.40 13.19 -3.35
C TRP A 165 10.65 14.54 -2.70
N VAL A 166 11.90 14.85 -2.35
CA VAL A 166 12.29 16.14 -1.76
C VAL A 166 11.84 17.29 -2.65
N LYS A 167 12.09 17.21 -3.97
CA LYS A 167 11.64 18.20 -4.95
C LYS A 167 10.13 18.34 -4.99
N ALA A 168 9.38 17.24 -4.97
CA ALA A 168 7.92 17.26 -5.02
C ALA A 168 7.30 17.89 -3.77
N ILE A 169 7.82 17.54 -2.58
CA ILE A 169 7.37 18.09 -1.29
C ILE A 169 7.63 19.59 -1.23
N LYS A 170 8.86 20.04 -1.51
CA LYS A 170 9.24 21.47 -1.50
C LYS A 170 8.40 22.29 -2.49
N SER A 171 8.12 21.74 -3.67
CA SER A 171 7.26 22.37 -4.68
C SER A 171 5.82 22.57 -4.19
N GLU A 172 5.23 21.53 -3.59
CA GLU A 172 3.86 21.59 -3.08
C GLU A 172 3.73 22.51 -1.85
N ILE A 173 4.72 22.53 -0.94
CA ILE A 173 4.77 23.50 0.17
C ILE A 173 4.81 24.93 -0.36
N THR A 174 5.67 25.19 -1.35
CA THR A 174 5.78 26.52 -1.97
C THR A 174 4.46 26.94 -2.63
N LYS A 175 3.80 26.01 -3.33
CA LYS A 175 2.50 26.24 -3.98
C LYS A 175 1.40 26.63 -2.98
N ARG A 176 1.48 26.14 -1.74
CA ARG A 176 0.54 26.48 -0.66
C ARG A 176 0.84 27.82 0.02
N GLY A 177 1.88 28.54 -0.40
CA GLY A 177 2.26 29.83 0.18
C GLY A 177 2.91 29.71 1.56
N LEU A 178 3.33 28.50 1.96
CA LEU A 178 4.04 28.25 3.21
C LEU A 178 5.53 28.55 2.98
N LYS A 179 6.14 29.37 3.85
CA LYS A 179 7.59 29.67 3.79
C LYS A 179 8.39 28.37 3.94
N GLN A 180 9.55 28.29 3.27
CA GLN A 180 10.43 27.12 3.28
C GLN A 180 10.65 26.62 4.71
N ILE A 181 10.37 25.33 4.93
CA ILE A 181 10.70 24.63 6.16
C ILE A 181 12.23 24.44 6.15
N PRO A 182 12.93 24.76 7.26
CA PRO A 182 14.38 24.63 7.35
C PRO A 182 14.88 23.23 6.99
#